data_AF-A0A3B1DFV7-F1
#
_entry.id   AF-A0A3B1DFV7-F1
#
_cell.length_a   1.000
_cell.length_b   1.000
_cell.length_c   1.000
_cell.angle_alpha   90.00
_cell.angle_beta   90.00
_cell.angle_gamma   90.00
#
_symmetry.space_group_name_H-M   'P 1'
#
loop_
_entity.id
_entity.type
_entity.pdbx_description
1 polymer ?
#
loop_
_entity_poly.entity_id
_entity_poly.type
_entity_poly.pdbx_seq_one_letter_code
_entity_poly.pdbx_strand_id
1 'polypeptide(L)'
;LQPREGTHPILHATANLPTTLSWPVPITASEGSAWQTTPLLVLEDDPAIWRESQWLGLWQTPREQRGLLPNLPVFDEGIDTRNGPWTVALAAQRRDQPEGVRSGRLVVVGSNSWFADPIAFARQETDGRVSLVSPGNAELFEAAVLWLAGEDELIAQSAGARATPLVGAIDAGALSALRWALVAGLPIGVLLLGIVWRVVKG
;
A
#
# COMPACT_ATOMS: atom_id res chain seq x y z
N LEU A 1 -1.09 0.30 2.53
CA LEU A 1 -0.97 1.54 1.72
C LEU A 1 -1.35 1.21 0.30
N GLN A 2 -2.15 2.04 -0.37
CA GLN A 2 -2.40 1.90 -1.80
C GLN A 2 -1.61 2.99 -2.54
N PRO A 3 -0.78 2.62 -3.52
CA PRO A 3 -0.16 3.60 -4.41
C PRO A 3 -1.24 4.32 -5.23
N ARG A 4 -1.07 5.62 -5.44
CA ARG A 4 -2.05 6.46 -6.14
C ARG A 4 -2.00 6.17 -7.64
N GLU A 5 -3.14 6.21 -8.33
CA GLU A 5 -3.13 6.21 -9.79
C GLU A 5 -2.49 7.52 -10.30
N GLY A 6 -1.57 7.41 -11.25
CA GLY A 6 -0.88 8.55 -11.82
C GLY A 6 0.04 8.16 -12.98
N THR A 7 0.51 9.17 -13.72
CA THR A 7 1.37 8.99 -14.90
C THR A 7 2.85 8.84 -14.56
N HIS A 8 3.23 9.02 -13.29
CA HIS A 8 4.62 8.91 -12.87
C HIS A 8 5.10 7.45 -13.00
N PRO A 9 6.29 7.17 -13.58
CA PRO A 9 6.76 5.81 -13.81
C PRO A 9 6.74 4.92 -12.56
N ILE A 10 7.19 5.45 -11.42
CA ILE A 10 7.16 4.74 -10.13
C ILE A 10 5.73 4.38 -9.69
N LEU A 11 4.75 5.25 -9.92
CA LEU A 11 3.35 4.96 -9.60
C LEU A 11 2.82 3.81 -10.46
N HIS A 12 3.17 3.81 -11.75
CA HIS A 12 2.80 2.74 -12.67
C HIS A 12 3.39 1.39 -12.25
N ALA A 13 4.67 1.33 -11.88
CA ALA A 13 5.31 0.09 -11.44
C ALA A 13 4.70 -0.47 -10.14
N THR A 14 4.28 0.42 -9.24
CA THR A 14 3.72 0.02 -7.94
C THR A 14 2.21 -0.14 -7.95
N ALA A 15 1.52 0.23 -9.03
CA ALA A 15 0.07 0.27 -9.12
C ALA A 15 -0.59 -1.05 -8.67
N ASN A 16 -1.58 -0.93 -7.79
CA ASN A 16 -2.36 -2.05 -7.24
C ASN A 16 -1.56 -3.10 -6.48
N LEU A 17 -0.32 -2.82 -6.09
CA LEU A 17 0.47 -3.73 -5.27
C LEU A 17 0.36 -3.37 -3.78
N PRO A 18 0.19 -4.37 -2.90
CA PRO A 18 0.23 -4.14 -1.47
C PRO A 18 1.63 -3.68 -1.06
N THR A 19 1.66 -2.55 -0.37
CA THR A 19 2.87 -1.89 0.13
C THR A 19 2.77 -1.72 1.64
N THR A 20 3.87 -2.05 2.32
CA THR A 20 3.98 -1.98 3.78
C THR A 20 5.18 -1.12 4.17
N LEU A 21 4.92 -0.06 4.93
CA LEU A 21 5.96 0.76 5.54
C LEU A 21 5.93 0.57 7.05
N SER A 22 7.11 0.41 7.65
CA SER A 22 7.27 0.45 9.09
C SER A 22 7.47 1.89 9.55
N TRP A 23 6.67 2.33 10.52
CA TRP A 23 6.79 3.67 11.12
C TRP A 23 6.73 4.79 10.08
N PRO A 24 5.63 4.89 9.32
CA PRO A 24 5.49 5.93 8.31
C PRO A 24 5.52 7.32 8.96
N VAL A 25 6.37 8.19 8.44
CA VAL A 25 6.50 9.59 8.80
C VAL A 25 5.92 10.43 7.68
N PRO A 26 4.90 11.27 7.94
CA PRO A 26 4.34 12.15 6.92
C PRO A 26 5.38 13.12 6.35
N ILE A 27 5.35 13.30 5.04
CA ILE A 27 6.21 14.22 4.28
C ILE A 27 5.35 15.37 3.79
N THR A 28 5.81 16.59 4.01
CA THR A 28 5.23 17.81 3.44
C THR A 28 6.20 18.43 2.45
N ALA A 29 5.71 18.75 1.26
CA ALA A 29 6.45 19.54 0.29
C ALA A 29 6.17 21.04 0.55
N SER A 30 7.21 21.88 0.52
CA SER A 30 7.02 23.32 0.61
C SER A 30 6.42 23.88 -0.68
N GLU A 31 5.41 24.72 -0.53
CA GLU A 31 4.84 25.47 -1.65
C GLU A 31 5.88 26.44 -2.24
N GLY A 32 5.78 26.69 -3.55
CA GLY A 32 6.68 27.62 -4.25
C GLY A 32 8.11 27.13 -4.48
N SER A 33 8.42 25.85 -4.20
CA SER A 33 9.74 25.30 -4.51
C SER A 33 9.97 25.14 -6.03
N ALA A 34 11.23 25.14 -6.45
CA ALA A 34 11.63 24.83 -7.84
C ALA A 34 11.39 23.35 -8.22
N TRP A 35 10.86 22.55 -7.30
CA TRP A 35 10.62 21.11 -7.48
C TRP A 35 9.16 20.84 -7.81
N GLN A 36 8.93 20.09 -8.88
CA GLN A 36 7.66 19.43 -9.13
C GLN A 36 7.62 18.17 -8.30
N THR A 37 6.67 18.09 -7.37
CA THR A 37 6.49 16.93 -6.51
C THR A 37 5.34 16.06 -6.99
N THR A 38 5.43 14.76 -6.74
CA THR A 38 4.40 13.77 -7.01
C THR A 38 4.31 12.82 -5.82
N PRO A 39 3.18 12.79 -5.09
CA PRO A 39 2.97 11.81 -4.02
C PRO A 39 2.98 10.39 -4.61
N LEU A 40 3.80 9.51 -4.03
CA LEU A 40 3.91 8.10 -4.44
C LEU A 40 3.02 7.21 -3.58
N LEU A 41 3.04 7.43 -2.26
CA LEU A 41 2.23 6.70 -1.29
C LEU A 41 1.53 7.70 -0.39
N VAL A 42 0.22 7.53 -0.26
CA VAL A 42 -0.63 8.35 0.59
C VAL A 42 -1.41 7.42 1.52
N LEU A 43 -1.43 7.77 2.80
CA LEU A 43 -2.41 7.26 3.75
C LEU A 43 -3.64 8.15 3.61
N GLU A 44 -4.74 7.57 3.12
CA GLU A 44 -6.03 8.25 3.05
C GLU A 44 -6.54 8.59 4.46
N ASP A 45 -7.43 9.57 4.51
CA ASP A 45 -8.12 9.93 5.75
C ASP A 45 -8.94 8.74 6.27
N ASP A 46 -8.59 8.28 7.47
CA ASP A 46 -9.31 7.23 8.16
C ASP A 46 -9.39 7.61 9.66
N PRO A 47 -10.59 7.60 10.27
CA PRO A 47 -10.74 7.88 11.70
C PRO A 47 -10.08 6.85 12.61
N ALA A 48 -9.54 5.74 12.09
CA ALA A 48 -8.69 4.81 12.83
C ALA A 48 -7.20 5.19 12.78
N ILE A 49 -6.80 6.13 11.92
CA ILE A 49 -5.41 6.56 11.74
C ILE A 49 -5.21 7.92 12.42
N TRP A 50 -4.08 8.09 13.08
CA TRP A 50 -3.64 9.37 13.62
C TRP A 50 -2.12 9.48 13.54
N ARG A 51 -1.61 10.71 13.63
CA ARG A 51 -0.19 10.99 13.79
C ARG A 51 0.17 10.89 15.27
N GLU A 52 0.84 9.80 15.62
CA GLU A 52 1.32 9.52 16.98
C GLU A 52 2.51 10.42 17.35
N SER A 53 2.38 11.15 18.45
CA SER A 53 3.44 12.01 18.99
C SER A 53 4.43 11.27 19.88
N GLN A 54 4.04 10.18 20.55
CA GLN A 54 4.81 9.46 21.56
C GLN A 54 5.20 8.04 21.13
N TRP A 55 5.76 7.90 19.93
CA TRP A 55 6.06 6.60 19.33
C TRP A 55 7.39 5.96 19.77
N LEU A 56 8.30 6.69 20.44
CA LEU A 56 9.66 6.24 20.74
C LEU A 56 9.70 5.01 21.66
N GLY A 57 8.86 4.97 22.70
CA GLY A 57 8.80 3.84 23.64
C GLY A 57 8.35 2.55 22.94
N LEU A 58 7.36 2.66 22.06
CA LEU A 58 6.89 1.52 21.26
C LEU A 58 7.94 1.07 20.25
N TRP A 59 8.69 2.00 19.66
CA TRP A 59 9.77 1.71 18.72
C TRP A 59 10.92 0.91 19.35
N GLN A 60 11.34 1.30 20.56
CA GLN A 60 12.40 0.62 21.32
C GLN A 60 11.99 -0.77 21.82
N THR A 61 10.68 -1.04 21.93
CA THR A 61 10.18 -2.33 22.38
C THR A 61 10.28 -3.39 21.27
N PRO A 62 10.89 -4.56 21.54
CA PRO A 62 10.93 -5.68 20.59
C PRO A 62 9.52 -6.06 20.12
N ARG A 63 9.35 -6.37 18.82
CA ARG A 63 8.04 -6.64 18.21
C ARG A 63 7.21 -7.67 18.99
N GLU A 64 7.85 -8.76 19.43
CA GLU A 64 7.23 -9.86 20.19
C GLU A 64 6.65 -9.43 21.54
N GLN A 65 7.19 -8.37 22.14
CA GLN A 65 6.79 -7.90 23.46
C GLN A 65 5.79 -6.74 23.40
N ARG A 66 5.54 -6.16 22.21
CA ARG A 66 4.65 -4.99 22.07
C ARG A 66 3.21 -5.29 22.48
N GLY A 67 2.72 -6.50 22.23
CA GLY A 67 1.37 -6.91 22.64
C GLY A 67 1.20 -7.07 24.15
N LEU A 68 2.30 -7.08 24.91
CA LEU A 68 2.31 -7.17 26.37
C LEU A 68 2.49 -5.79 27.04
N LEU A 69 2.63 -4.73 26.25
CA LEU A 69 2.77 -3.38 26.80
C LEU A 69 1.45 -2.98 27.47
N PRO A 70 1.48 -2.57 28.76
CA PRO A 70 0.27 -2.19 29.48
C PRO A 70 -0.37 -0.92 28.89
N ASN A 71 0.45 -0.06 28.27
CA ASN A 71 0.03 1.20 27.65
C ASN A 71 0.42 1.18 26.18
N LEU A 72 -0.44 0.65 25.33
CA LEU A 72 -0.33 0.87 23.89
C LEU A 72 -0.61 2.35 23.59
N PRO A 73 -0.02 2.93 22.52
CA PRO A 73 -0.35 4.29 22.13
C PRO A 73 -1.85 4.42 21.86
N VAL A 74 -2.47 5.39 22.52
CA VAL A 74 -3.88 5.76 22.34
C VAL A 74 -3.88 7.21 21.91
N PHE A 75 -4.74 7.53 20.94
CA PHE A 75 -4.91 8.89 20.46
C PHE A 75 -5.14 9.88 21.61
N ASP A 76 -4.29 10.89 21.68
CA ASP A 76 -4.42 12.02 22.60
C ASP A 76 -4.86 13.28 21.82
N GLU A 77 -6.09 13.74 22.04
CA GLU A 77 -6.65 14.92 21.35
C GLU A 77 -5.85 16.21 21.58
N GLY A 78 -5.07 16.30 22.67
CA GLY A 78 -4.25 17.47 23.00
C GLY A 78 -2.95 17.58 22.21
N ILE A 79 -2.45 16.46 21.64
CA ILE A 79 -1.10 16.40 21.05
C ILE A 79 -1.12 15.75 19.66
N ASP A 80 -1.96 14.73 19.45
CA ASP A 80 -2.04 13.99 18.21
C ASP A 80 -3.00 14.66 17.21
N THR A 81 -2.94 14.21 15.95
CA THR A 81 -3.78 14.77 14.89
C THR A 81 -4.32 13.67 13.99
N ARG A 82 -5.63 13.72 13.70
CA ARG A 82 -6.32 12.83 12.75
C ARG A 82 -6.50 13.43 11.35
N ASN A 83 -6.00 14.63 11.12
CA ASN A 83 -6.11 15.33 9.85
C ASN A 83 -5.05 14.79 8.88
N GLY A 84 -5.43 13.82 8.08
CA GLY A 84 -4.73 13.50 6.83
C GLY A 84 -5.36 14.27 5.66
N PRO A 85 -5.21 13.76 4.42
CA PRO A 85 -4.42 12.60 4.04
C PRO A 85 -2.92 12.83 4.28
N TRP A 86 -2.16 11.75 4.55
CA TRP A 86 -0.72 11.84 4.82
C TRP A 86 0.11 11.26 3.69
N THR A 87 0.89 12.10 3.00
CA THR A 87 1.89 11.61 2.04
C THR A 87 3.05 10.99 2.81
N VAL A 88 3.38 9.74 2.54
CA VAL A 88 4.45 8.99 3.23
C VAL A 88 5.56 8.54 2.27
N ALA A 89 5.36 8.71 0.96
CA ALA A 89 6.43 8.67 -0.03
C ALA A 89 6.15 9.68 -1.14
N LEU A 90 7.19 10.32 -1.66
CA LEU A 90 7.10 11.43 -2.61
C LEU A 90 8.28 11.39 -3.58
N ALA A 91 8.01 11.54 -4.87
CA ALA A 91 9.00 11.85 -5.89
C ALA A 91 9.05 13.36 -6.12
N ALA A 92 10.22 13.89 -6.45
CA ALA A 92 10.39 15.29 -6.79
C ALA A 92 11.41 15.45 -7.93
N GLN A 93 11.07 16.27 -8.91
CA GLN A 93 11.94 16.58 -10.04
C GLN A 93 12.08 18.10 -10.19
N ARG A 94 13.27 18.59 -10.50
CA ARG A 94 13.52 20.03 -10.66
C ARG A 94 12.86 20.57 -11.95
N ARG A 95 12.07 21.65 -11.86
CA ARG A 95 11.31 22.23 -12.99
C ARG A 95 12.17 23.05 -13.95
N ASP A 96 13.25 23.63 -13.46
CA ASP A 96 14.03 24.69 -14.10
C ASP A 96 15.44 24.21 -14.49
N GLN A 97 15.49 23.18 -15.32
CA GLN A 97 16.76 22.72 -15.85
C GLN A 97 17.04 23.21 -17.27
N PRO A 98 18.24 23.80 -17.50
CA PRO A 98 18.74 24.03 -18.85
C PRO A 98 18.82 22.72 -19.64
N GLU A 99 18.57 22.77 -20.94
CA GLU A 99 18.79 21.63 -21.83
C GLU A 99 20.23 21.09 -21.68
N GLY A 100 20.36 19.77 -21.59
CA GLY A 100 21.66 19.08 -21.46
C GLY A 100 22.19 18.91 -20.04
N VAL A 101 21.51 19.45 -19.01
CA VAL A 101 21.84 19.16 -17.60
C VAL A 101 21.03 17.95 -17.12
N ARG A 102 21.65 17.07 -16.30
CA ARG A 102 20.94 15.93 -15.70
C ARG A 102 19.87 16.42 -14.73
N SER A 103 18.63 15.98 -14.96
CA SER A 103 17.47 16.29 -14.12
C SER A 103 17.73 15.95 -12.65
N GLY A 104 17.63 16.95 -11.79
CA GLY A 104 17.65 16.75 -10.35
C GLY A 104 16.39 15.97 -10.00
N ARG A 105 16.56 14.74 -9.55
CA ARG A 105 15.49 13.82 -9.14
C ARG A 105 15.72 13.43 -7.69
N LEU A 106 14.65 13.33 -6.95
CA LEU A 106 14.64 12.98 -5.53
C LEU A 106 13.47 12.04 -5.25
N VAL A 107 13.70 10.98 -4.50
CA VAL A 107 12.65 10.15 -3.92
C VAL A 107 12.81 10.20 -2.41
N VAL A 108 11.74 10.58 -1.71
CA VAL A 108 11.69 10.62 -0.25
C VAL A 108 10.67 9.60 0.21
N VAL A 109 11.08 8.68 1.08
CA VAL A 109 10.19 7.71 1.73
C VAL A 109 10.29 7.92 3.23
N GLY A 110 9.15 8.22 3.85
CA GLY A 110 9.03 8.53 5.27
C GLY A 110 9.08 7.26 6.10
N SER A 111 10.15 6.48 6.01
CA SER A 111 10.37 5.29 6.82
C SER A 111 11.85 4.98 6.77
N ASN A 112 12.47 4.63 7.89
CA ASN A 112 13.91 4.39 7.91
C ASN A 112 14.31 3.02 7.34
N SER A 113 13.45 2.02 7.46
CA SER A 113 13.75 0.63 7.08
C SER A 113 13.01 0.15 5.83
N TRP A 114 12.40 1.07 5.07
CA TRP A 114 11.63 0.71 3.88
C TRP A 114 12.43 -0.08 2.83
N PHE A 115 13.74 0.20 2.74
CA PHE A 115 14.67 -0.43 1.80
C PHE A 115 15.39 -1.66 2.39
N ALA A 116 15.16 -2.00 3.67
CA ALA A 116 15.83 -3.14 4.29
C ALA A 116 15.26 -4.46 3.75
N ASP A 117 16.12 -5.46 3.49
CA ASP A 117 15.71 -6.76 2.93
C ASP A 117 14.48 -7.40 3.61
N PRO A 118 14.38 -7.43 4.97
CA PRO A 118 13.22 -8.01 5.64
C PRO A 118 11.90 -7.26 5.43
N ILE A 119 11.93 -6.09 4.78
CA ILE A 119 10.77 -5.25 4.49
C ILE A 119 10.55 -5.13 2.98
N ALA A 120 11.59 -4.81 2.21
CA ALA A 120 11.53 -4.65 0.76
C ALA A 120 11.31 -6.00 0.04
N PHE A 121 11.98 -7.05 0.51
CA PHE A 121 12.01 -8.36 -0.14
C PHE A 121 11.53 -9.48 0.77
N ALA A 122 10.66 -9.16 1.74
CA ALA A 122 10.04 -10.13 2.63
C ALA A 122 9.31 -11.21 1.83
N ARG A 123 9.61 -12.49 2.10
CA ARG A 123 9.02 -13.64 1.43
C ARG A 123 8.16 -14.45 2.39
N GLN A 124 7.08 -15.03 1.87
CA GLN A 124 6.27 -16.01 2.55
C GLN A 124 6.05 -17.22 1.64
N GLU A 125 5.84 -18.38 2.26
CA GLU A 125 5.46 -19.60 1.55
C GLU A 125 3.97 -19.86 1.77
N THR A 126 3.24 -20.11 0.69
CA THR A 126 1.82 -20.50 0.73
C THR A 126 1.63 -21.65 -0.24
N ASP A 127 1.17 -22.79 0.27
CA ASP A 127 0.94 -24.02 -0.52
C ASP A 127 2.16 -24.44 -1.37
N GLY A 128 3.37 -24.37 -0.80
CA GLY A 128 4.61 -24.73 -1.49
C GLY A 128 5.12 -23.70 -2.50
N ARG A 129 4.50 -22.52 -2.56
CA ARG A 129 4.91 -21.41 -3.44
C ARG A 129 5.47 -20.27 -2.60
N VAL A 130 6.69 -19.85 -2.93
CA VAL A 130 7.33 -18.69 -2.31
C VAL A 130 6.91 -17.42 -3.07
N SER A 131 6.31 -16.46 -2.37
CA SER A 131 5.91 -15.16 -2.90
C SER A 131 6.38 -14.01 -2.00
N LEU A 132 6.38 -12.79 -2.52
CA LEU A 132 6.64 -11.60 -1.71
C LEU A 132 5.43 -11.29 -0.83
N VAL A 133 5.67 -10.92 0.43
CA VAL A 133 4.62 -10.52 1.39
C VAL A 133 4.00 -9.18 0.97
N SER A 134 4.82 -8.26 0.47
CA SER A 134 4.40 -6.93 0.01
C SER A 134 5.18 -6.58 -1.26
N PRO A 135 4.80 -7.16 -2.43
CA PRO A 135 5.48 -6.91 -3.70
C PRO A 135 5.65 -5.43 -4.04
N GLY A 136 4.73 -4.56 -3.58
CA GLY A 136 4.82 -3.12 -3.82
C GLY A 136 6.06 -2.47 -3.21
N ASN A 137 6.64 -3.05 -2.14
CA ASN A 137 7.88 -2.55 -1.55
C ASN A 137 9.10 -2.79 -2.46
N ALA A 138 9.20 -4.00 -3.02
CA ALA A 138 10.28 -4.35 -3.95
C ALA A 138 10.21 -3.50 -5.22
N GLU A 139 9.02 -3.38 -5.81
CA GLU A 139 8.80 -2.55 -7.00
C GLU A 139 9.07 -1.07 -6.72
N LEU A 140 8.66 -0.56 -5.56
CA LEU A 140 8.94 0.83 -5.18
C LEU A 140 10.45 1.07 -5.09
N PHE A 141 11.20 0.14 -4.50
CA PHE A 141 12.65 0.26 -4.37
C PHE A 141 13.34 0.23 -5.74
N GLU A 142 13.04 -0.75 -6.58
CA GLU A 142 13.63 -0.89 -7.91
C GLU A 142 13.28 0.28 -8.82
N ALA A 143 11.99 0.64 -8.89
CA ALA A 143 11.53 1.77 -9.68
C ALA A 143 12.14 3.11 -9.21
N ALA A 144 12.31 3.30 -7.89
CA ALA A 144 12.97 4.49 -7.36
C ALA A 144 14.45 4.56 -7.81
N VAL A 145 15.18 3.45 -7.76
CA VAL A 145 16.59 3.40 -8.19
C VAL A 145 16.71 3.68 -9.69
N LEU A 146 15.90 3.02 -10.53
CA LEU A 146 15.90 3.24 -11.98
C LEU A 146 15.52 4.68 -12.34
N TRP A 147 14.49 5.22 -11.70
CA TRP A 147 14.06 6.60 -11.92
C TRP A 147 15.13 7.61 -11.50
N LEU A 148 15.80 7.40 -10.37
CA LEU A 148 16.91 8.24 -9.95
C LEU A 148 18.13 8.13 -10.88
N ALA A 149 18.33 6.97 -11.51
CA ALA A 149 19.39 6.75 -12.50
C ALA A 149 19.08 7.36 -13.88
N GLY A 150 17.83 7.76 -14.15
CA GLY A 150 17.41 8.27 -15.47
C GLY A 150 16.92 7.18 -16.43
N GLU A 151 16.77 5.95 -15.96
CA GLU A 151 16.42 4.77 -16.76
C GLU A 151 14.90 4.54 -16.77
N ASP A 152 14.13 5.58 -17.13
CA ASP A 152 12.66 5.58 -17.02
C ASP A 152 12.00 4.50 -17.90
N GLU A 153 12.63 4.18 -19.03
CA GLU A 153 12.17 3.17 -19.99
C GLU A 153 12.26 1.74 -19.44
N LEU A 154 13.10 1.51 -18.42
CA LEU A 154 13.24 0.22 -17.75
C LEU A 154 12.24 0.04 -16.60
N ILE A 155 11.50 1.08 -16.24
CA ILE A 155 10.52 1.04 -15.14
C ILE A 155 9.24 0.37 -15.64
N ALA A 156 9.11 -0.92 -15.34
CA ALA A 156 7.91 -1.70 -15.58
C ALA A 156 7.63 -2.60 -14.38
N GLN A 157 6.35 -2.92 -14.16
CA GLN A 157 5.96 -3.84 -13.10
C GLN A 157 6.51 -5.26 -13.37
N SER A 158 7.23 -5.84 -12.41
CA SER A 158 7.84 -7.16 -12.61
C SER A 158 6.80 -8.27 -12.84
N ALA A 159 7.25 -9.37 -13.45
CA ALA A 159 6.40 -10.55 -13.63
C ALA A 159 6.00 -11.20 -12.28
N GLY A 160 6.86 -11.11 -11.26
CA GLY A 160 6.60 -11.66 -9.93
C GLY A 160 5.53 -10.86 -9.17
N ALA A 161 5.55 -9.54 -9.28
CA ALA A 161 4.53 -8.68 -8.68
C ALA A 161 3.14 -8.95 -9.27
N ARG A 162 3.04 -9.11 -10.59
CA ARG A 162 1.78 -9.47 -11.29
C ARG A 162 1.25 -10.85 -10.92
N ALA A 163 2.11 -11.77 -10.50
CA ALA A 163 1.74 -13.14 -10.13
C ALA A 163 1.32 -13.28 -8.66
N THR A 164 1.37 -12.21 -7.86
CA THR A 164 1.04 -12.28 -6.44
C THR A 164 -0.48 -12.31 -6.25
N PRO A 165 -1.05 -13.34 -5.60
CA PRO A 165 -2.48 -13.38 -5.32
C PRO A 165 -2.86 -12.23 -4.38
N LEU A 166 -3.67 -11.29 -4.88
CA LEU A 166 -4.18 -10.16 -4.11
C LEU A 166 -5.35 -10.55 -3.18
N VAL A 167 -5.98 -11.69 -3.47
CA VAL A 167 -7.06 -12.23 -2.64
C VAL A 167 -6.45 -12.89 -1.42
N GLY A 168 -6.68 -12.29 -0.24
CA GLY A 168 -6.24 -12.87 1.03
C GLY A 168 -6.88 -14.23 1.30
N ALA A 169 -6.29 -14.98 2.22
CA ALA A 169 -6.85 -16.25 2.66
C ALA A 169 -8.27 -16.03 3.23
N ILE A 170 -9.25 -16.74 2.69
CA ILE A 170 -10.62 -16.73 3.20
C ILE A 170 -10.66 -17.70 4.38
N ASP A 171 -11.21 -17.24 5.52
CA ASP A 171 -11.45 -18.11 6.68
C ASP A 171 -12.20 -19.39 6.27
N ALA A 172 -11.86 -20.53 6.87
CA ALA A 172 -12.42 -21.82 6.47
C ALA A 172 -13.95 -21.86 6.65
N GLY A 173 -14.47 -21.20 7.70
CA GLY A 173 -15.89 -21.04 7.94
C GLY A 173 -16.55 -20.16 6.88
N ALA A 174 -15.95 -19.00 6.59
CA ALA A 174 -16.42 -18.09 5.54
C ALA A 174 -16.43 -18.75 4.16
N LEU A 175 -15.40 -19.51 3.82
CA LEU A 175 -15.32 -20.26 2.56
C LEU A 175 -16.39 -21.34 2.48
N SER A 176 -16.65 -22.05 3.57
CA SER A 176 -17.72 -23.05 3.65
C SER A 176 -19.10 -22.43 3.48
N ALA A 177 -19.37 -21.31 4.18
CA ALA A 177 -20.61 -20.57 4.05
C ALA A 177 -20.83 -20.06 2.62
N LEU A 178 -19.79 -19.50 1.99
CA LEU A 178 -19.83 -19.05 0.59
C LEU A 178 -20.13 -20.21 -0.37
N ARG A 179 -19.49 -21.37 -0.16
CA ARG A 179 -19.76 -22.59 -0.94
C ARG A 179 -21.21 -23.04 -0.80
N TRP A 180 -21.75 -23.11 0.41
CA TRP A 180 -23.14 -23.50 0.64
C TRP A 180 -24.13 -22.47 0.08
N ALA A 181 -23.83 -21.17 0.20
CA ALA A 181 -24.64 -20.11 -0.39
C ALA A 181 -24.69 -20.22 -1.92
N LEU A 182 -23.58 -20.55 -2.58
CA LEU A 182 -23.56 -20.76 -4.03
C LEU A 182 -24.25 -22.06 -4.44
N VAL A 183 -23.98 -23.16 -3.74
CA VAL A 183 -24.53 -24.48 -4.06
C VAL A 183 -26.04 -24.54 -3.83
N ALA A 184 -26.54 -24.00 -2.73
CA ALA A 184 -27.97 -24.06 -2.39
C ALA A 184 -28.70 -22.76 -2.79
N GLY A 185 -28.09 -21.61 -2.52
CA GLY A 185 -28.74 -20.31 -2.72
C GLY A 185 -28.96 -19.97 -4.19
N LEU A 186 -28.05 -20.35 -5.11
CA LEU A 186 -28.21 -20.06 -6.53
C LEU A 186 -29.35 -20.88 -7.16
N PRO A 187 -29.45 -22.21 -6.97
CA PRO A 187 -30.60 -22.99 -7.43
C PRO A 187 -31.93 -22.54 -6.81
N ILE A 188 -31.95 -22.28 -5.50
CA ILE A 188 -33.16 -21.78 -4.81
C ILE A 188 -33.56 -20.40 -5.38
N GLY A 189 -32.59 -19.50 -5.58
CA GLY A 189 -32.83 -18.18 -6.15
C GLY A 189 -33.42 -18.26 -7.55
N VAL A 190 -32.90 -19.13 -8.42
CA VAL A 190 -33.44 -19.38 -9.77
C VAL A 190 -34.87 -19.94 -9.70
N LEU A 191 -35.14 -20.90 -8.80
CA LEU A 191 -36.48 -21.44 -8.59
C LEU A 191 -37.48 -20.37 -8.16
N LEU A 192 -37.12 -19.53 -7.18
CA LEU A 192 -37.97 -18.44 -6.71
C LEU A 192 -38.24 -17.41 -7.82
N LEU A 193 -37.21 -17.05 -8.58
CA LEU A 193 -37.36 -16.18 -9.76
C LEU A 193 -38.32 -16.78 -10.80
N GLY A 194 -38.22 -18.08 -11.07
CA GLY A 194 -39.12 -18.80 -11.95
C GLY A 194 -40.56 -18.82 -11.45
N ILE A 195 -40.78 -19.01 -10.13
CA ILE A 195 -42.09 -18.95 -9.50
C ILE A 195 -42.69 -17.54 -9.65
N VAL A 196 -41.92 -16.50 -9.34
CA VAL A 196 -42.37 -15.11 -9.50
C VAL A 196 -42.74 -14.81 -10.95
N TRP A 197 -41.90 -15.20 -11.90
CA TRP A 197 -42.17 -15.02 -13.32
C TRP A 197 -43.44 -15.75 -13.78
N ARG A 198 -43.63 -17.00 -13.32
CA ARG A 198 -44.84 -17.80 -13.58
C ARG A 198 -46.09 -17.08 -13.05
N VAL A 199 -46.06 -16.58 -11.82
CA VAL A 199 -47.20 -15.87 -11.22
C VAL A 199 -47.54 -14.59 -11.97
N VAL A 200 -46.54 -13.86 -12.47
CA VAL A 200 -46.75 -12.60 -13.20
C VAL A 200 -47.25 -12.83 -14.63
N LYS A 201 -46.81 -13.90 -15.31
CA LYS A 201 -47.16 -14.16 -16.72
C LYS A 201 -48.26 -15.20 -16.97
N GLY A 202 -48.60 -16.03 -15.98
CA GLY A 202 -49.55 -17.16 -16.12
C GLY A 202 -48.86 -18.49 -16.38
#